data_AF-A0A2P9AN28-F1
#
_entry.id   AF-A0A2P9AN28-F1
#
_cell.length_a   1.000
_cell.length_b   1.000
_cell.length_c   1.000
_cell.angle_alpha   90.00
_cell.angle_beta   90.00
_cell.angle_gamma   90.00
#
_symmetry.space_group_name_H-M   'P 1'
#
loop_
_entity.id
_entity.type
_entity.pdbx_description
1 polymer ?
#
loop_
_entity_poly.entity_id
_entity_poly.type
_entity_poly.pdbx_seq_one_letter_code
_entity_poly.pdbx_strand_id
1 'polypeptide(L)'
;MTSPFDLIRDPPPEVRKLRRYLEEFSRYISNNADLIPNYAERHSYGEVVSTAFVESTVNQVIAKRFAKKQQMQWTPRGVHLLL
;
A
#
# COMPACT_ATOMS: atom_id res chain seq x y z
N MET A 1 -30.43 -2.39 -8.23
CA MET A 1 -29.13 -2.70 -8.85
C MET A 1 -28.45 -3.71 -7.96
N THR A 2 -28.36 -4.96 -8.40
CA THR A 2 -27.62 -6.04 -7.71
C THR A 2 -26.14 -5.70 -7.77
N SER A 3 -25.46 -5.74 -6.62
CA SER A 3 -24.01 -5.54 -6.53
C SER A 3 -23.31 -6.60 -7.39
N PRO A 4 -22.22 -6.28 -8.11
CA PRO A 4 -21.44 -7.29 -8.85
C PRO A 4 -20.98 -8.47 -7.97
N PHE A 5 -21.02 -8.29 -6.65
CA PHE A 5 -20.65 -9.28 -5.64
C PHE A 5 -21.82 -10.17 -5.17
N ASP A 6 -23.02 -10.04 -5.74
CA ASP A 6 -24.23 -10.78 -5.33
C ASP A 6 -24.35 -12.21 -5.91
N LEU A 7 -23.25 -12.76 -6.44
CA LEU A 7 -23.20 -14.08 -7.09
C LEU A 7 -23.38 -15.28 -6.13
N ILE A 8 -23.36 -15.05 -4.81
CA ILE A 8 -23.54 -16.10 -3.80
C ILE A 8 -24.60 -15.67 -2.80
N ARG A 9 -25.70 -16.43 -2.76
CA ARG A 9 -26.91 -16.16 -1.97
C ARG A 9 -26.69 -16.26 -0.46
N ASP A 10 -25.77 -17.13 -0.03
CA ASP A 10 -25.29 -17.23 1.36
C ASP A 10 -23.78 -17.55 1.38
N PRO A 11 -22.91 -16.53 1.30
CA PRO A 11 -21.49 -16.72 1.23
C PRO A 11 -20.89 -17.07 2.61
N PRO A 12 -19.85 -17.92 2.66
CA PRO A 12 -19.08 -18.17 3.87
C PRO A 12 -18.62 -16.87 4.56
N PRO A 13 -18.40 -16.88 5.89
CA PRO A 13 -17.96 -15.70 6.65
C PRO A 13 -16.76 -14.95 6.04
N GLU A 14 -15.81 -15.68 5.46
CA GLU A 14 -14.61 -15.16 4.79
C GLU A 14 -14.97 -14.34 3.56
N VAL A 15 -15.92 -14.84 2.76
CA VAL A 15 -16.40 -14.18 1.54
C VAL A 15 -17.21 -12.93 1.89
N ARG A 16 -18.01 -12.97 2.97
CA ARG A 16 -18.70 -11.76 3.49
C ARG A 16 -17.70 -10.69 3.94
N LYS A 17 -16.65 -11.11 4.64
CA LYS A 17 -15.57 -10.21 5.10
C LYS A 17 -14.83 -9.59 3.92
N LEU A 18 -14.49 -10.39 2.90
CA LEU A 18 -13.86 -9.91 1.68
C LEU A 18 -14.77 -8.91 0.96
N ARG A 19 -16.06 -9.23 0.79
CA ARG A 19 -17.04 -8.32 0.17
C ARG A 19 -17.05 -6.97 0.87
N ARG A 20 -17.13 -6.96 2.20
CA ARG A 20 -17.11 -5.72 2.99
C ARG A 20 -15.86 -4.89 2.71
N TYR A 21 -14.68 -5.52 2.68
CA TYR A 21 -13.44 -4.82 2.36
C TYR A 21 -13.41 -4.27 0.94
N LEU A 22 -13.95 -4.98 -0.04
CA LEU A 22 -14.05 -4.50 -1.43
C LEU A 22 -15.00 -3.30 -1.55
N GLU A 23 -16.11 -3.31 -0.82
CA GLU A 23 -17.05 -2.19 -0.76
C GLU A 23 -16.42 -0.96 -0.08
N GLU A 24 -15.74 -1.16 1.04
CA GLU A 24 -14.97 -0.11 1.73
C GLU A 24 -13.88 0.47 0.81
N PHE A 25 -13.16 -0.40 0.10
CA PHE A 25 -12.12 0.00 -0.84
C PHE A 25 -12.68 0.78 -2.04
N SER A 26 -13.77 0.29 -2.65
CA SER A 26 -14.44 0.98 -3.76
C SER A 26 -14.94 2.37 -3.34
N ARG A 27 -15.50 2.48 -2.12
CA ARG A 27 -15.91 3.77 -1.56
C ARG A 27 -14.72 4.70 -1.32
N TYR A 28 -13.61 4.18 -0.80
CA TYR A 28 -12.39 4.96 -0.61
C TYR A 28 -11.87 5.52 -1.94
N ILE A 29 -11.75 4.69 -2.97
CA ILE A 29 -11.30 5.13 -4.30
C ILE A 29 -12.24 6.19 -4.86
N SER A 30 -13.56 5.96 -4.78
CA SER A 30 -14.56 6.90 -5.31
C SER A 30 -14.50 8.26 -4.59
N ASN A 31 -14.39 8.26 -3.26
CA ASN A 31 -14.33 9.48 -2.46
C ASN A 31 -13.05 10.29 -2.65
N ASN A 32 -11.96 9.63 -3.07
CA ASN A 32 -10.65 10.26 -3.23
C ASN A 32 -10.22 10.33 -4.69
N ALA A 33 -11.13 10.11 -5.65
CA ALA A 33 -10.81 10.02 -7.08
C ALA A 33 -10.04 11.25 -7.58
N ASP A 34 -10.47 12.45 -7.17
CA ASP A 34 -9.83 13.72 -7.53
C ASP A 34 -8.43 13.90 -6.91
N LEU A 35 -8.13 13.15 -5.84
CA LEU A 35 -6.84 13.16 -5.15
C LEU A 35 -5.88 12.08 -5.67
N ILE A 36 -6.39 11.09 -6.41
CA ILE A 36 -5.57 10.00 -6.97
C ILE A 36 -4.90 10.50 -8.25
N PRO A 37 -3.56 10.63 -8.28
CA PRO A 37 -2.87 11.07 -9.48
C PRO A 37 -3.07 10.09 -10.64
N ASN A 38 -3.17 10.61 -11.86
CA ASN A 38 -3.19 9.79 -13.07
C ASN A 38 -1.79 9.21 -13.34
N TYR A 39 -1.48 8.08 -12.72
CA TYR A 39 -0.17 7.42 -12.85
C TYR A 39 0.15 6.98 -14.28
N ALA A 40 -0.86 6.65 -15.09
CA ALA A 40 -0.66 6.26 -16.49
C ALA A 40 -0.18 7.44 -17.34
N GLU A 41 -0.79 8.60 -17.15
CA GLU A 41 -0.38 9.86 -17.78
C GLU A 41 1.02 10.27 -17.34
N ARG A 42 1.30 10.27 -16.03
CA ARG A 42 2.63 10.55 -15.49
C ARG A 42 3.71 9.64 -16.08
N HIS A 43 3.42 8.35 -16.18
CA HIS A 43 4.34 7.39 -16.81
C HIS A 43 4.59 7.73 -18.29
N SER A 44 3.54 8.10 -19.04
CA SER A 44 3.67 8.46 -20.46
C SER A 44 4.50 9.74 -20.68
N TYR A 45 4.44 10.69 -19.75
CA TYR A 45 5.24 11.91 -19.77
C TYR A 45 6.63 11.77 -19.11
N GLY A 46 6.98 10.58 -18.61
CA GLY A 46 8.25 10.34 -17.92
C GLY A 46 8.35 11.02 -16.55
N GLU A 47 7.22 11.43 -15.97
CA GLU A 47 7.15 11.99 -14.63
C GLU A 47 7.33 10.92 -13.56
N VAL A 48 7.72 11.32 -12.35
CA VAL A 48 7.87 10.41 -11.21
C VAL A 48 6.50 9.84 -10.85
N VAL A 49 6.30 8.56 -11.19
CA VAL A 49 5.06 7.83 -10.94
C VAL A 49 4.89 7.54 -9.46
N SER A 50 5.94 7.15 -8.75
CA SER A 50 5.86 6.88 -7.31
C SER A 50 7.24 6.86 -6.67
N THR A 51 7.32 7.31 -5.42
CA THR A 51 8.47 7.07 -4.53
C THR A 51 8.49 5.66 -3.96
N ALA A 52 7.46 4.83 -4.21
CA ALA A 52 7.32 3.50 -3.63
C ALA A 52 8.53 2.59 -3.87
N PHE A 53 9.24 2.71 -4.99
CA PHE A 53 10.48 1.96 -5.22
C PHE A 53 11.61 2.42 -4.28
N VAL A 54 11.76 3.74 -4.11
CA VAL A 54 12.73 4.34 -3.17
C VAL A 54 12.35 3.98 -1.74
N GLU A 55 11.08 4.13 -1.36
CA GLU A 55 10.55 3.76 -0.05
C GLU A 55 10.70 2.27 0.24
N SER A 56 10.46 1.40 -0.74
CA SER A 56 10.69 -0.04 -0.62
C SER A 56 12.16 -0.36 -0.40
N THR A 57 13.06 0.30 -1.13
CA THR A 57 14.51 0.16 -0.96
C THR A 57 14.94 0.59 0.44
N VAL A 58 14.43 1.73 0.93
CA VAL A 58 14.66 2.20 2.30
C VAL A 58 14.14 1.17 3.31
N ASN A 59 12.92 0.66 3.13
CA ASN A 59 12.35 -0.37 3.99
C ASN A 59 13.18 -1.66 3.99
N GLN A 60 13.73 -2.07 2.85
CA GLN A 60 14.62 -3.24 2.78
C GLN A 60 15.94 -2.98 3.53
N VAL A 61 16.55 -1.81 3.38
CA VAL A 61 17.77 -1.44 4.12
C VAL A 61 17.49 -1.44 5.62
N ILE A 62 16.37 -0.84 6.03
CA ILE A 62 15.94 -0.80 7.43
C ILE A 62 15.72 -2.23 7.96
N ALA A 63 14.95 -3.06 7.25
CA ALA A 63 14.68 -4.43 7.66
C ALA A 63 15.96 -5.27 7.73
N LYS A 64 16.86 -5.14 6.75
CA LYS A 64 18.12 -5.89 6.70
C LYS A 64 19.06 -5.55 7.85
N ARG A 65 19.15 -4.28 8.23
CA ARG A 65 20.08 -3.83 9.26
C ARG A 65 19.47 -3.84 10.67
N PHE A 66 18.15 -3.76 10.79
CA PHE A 66 17.49 -3.47 12.07
C PHE A 66 16.35 -4.41 12.44
N ALA A 67 15.92 -5.33 11.56
CA ALA A 67 14.89 -6.32 11.89
C ALA A 67 15.46 -7.75 12.04
N LYS A 68 15.00 -8.41 13.11
CA LYS A 68 15.10 -9.85 13.45
C LYS A 68 16.46 -10.51 13.70
N LYS A 69 17.60 -10.07 13.13
CA LYS A 69 18.92 -10.70 13.43
C LYS A 69 19.94 -9.80 14.16
N GLN A 70 19.80 -8.48 14.06
CA GLN A 70 20.49 -7.49 14.91
C GLN A 70 19.48 -6.38 15.20
N GLN A 71 18.85 -6.43 16.37
CA GLN A 71 17.95 -5.35 16.79
C GLN A 71 18.81 -4.23 17.39
N MET A 72 19.02 -3.15 16.63
CA MET A 72 19.69 -1.96 17.16
C MET A 72 18.79 -1.23 18.17
N GLN A 73 19.44 -0.68 19.18
CA GLN A 73 18.92 0.44 19.97
C GLN A 73 19.08 1.72 19.12
N TRP A 74 17.99 2.46 18.95
CA TRP A 74 17.99 3.71 18.18
C TRP A 74 18.94 4.72 18.82
N THR A 75 20.08 4.98 18.18
CA THR A 75 20.99 6.05 18.58
C THR A 75 21.17 7.02 17.40
N PRO A 76 21.26 8.34 17.65
CA PRO A 76 21.49 9.33 16.60
C PRO A 76 22.73 9.02 15.74
N ARG A 77 23.79 8.48 16.37
CA ARG A 77 25.01 8.05 15.68
C ARG A 77 24.79 6.86 14.76
N GLY A 78 23.98 5.87 15.18
CA GLY A 78 23.63 4.71 14.36
C GLY A 78 22.80 5.08 13.13
N VAL A 79 21.95 6.10 13.23
CA VAL A 79 21.19 6.65 12.09
C VAL A 79 22.09 7.46 11.15
N HIS A 80 23.10 8.17 11.66
CA HIS A 80 24.01 8.93 10.81
C HIS A 80 24.88 8.03 9.91
N LEU A 81 25.24 6.83 10.38
CA LEU A 81 26.06 5.86 9.63
C LEU A 81 25.28 5.06 8.57
N LEU A 82 23.99 5.37 8.38
CA LEU A 82 23.13 4.77 7.34
C LEU A 82 23.07 5.58 6.04
N LEU A 83 23.35 6.88 6.12
CA LEU A 83 23.41 7.81 4.98
C LEU A 83 24.80 7.77 4.36
#